data_AF-A0A1V5PF84-F1
#
_entry.id   AF-A0A1V5PF84-F1
#
_cell.length_a   1.000
_cell.length_b   1.000
_cell.length_c   1.000
_cell.angle_alpha   90.00
_cell.angle_beta   90.00
_cell.angle_gamma   90.00
#
_symmetry.space_group_name_H-M   'P 1'
#
loop_
_entity.id
_entity.type
_entity.pdbx_description
1 polymer ?
#
loop_
_entity_poly.entity_id
_entity_poly.type
_entity_poly.pdbx_seq_one_letter_code
_entity_poly.pdbx_strand_id
1 'polypeptide(L)'
;MEIQSRCFPYDKSIVINALYDTLEALGLHLDSSNSIRGTLVVSDAQHTGKIRIALNNEGNTGRTRVDVLLEHSADADEGITGKWSPVILDELSGTIQRALQREGKDLK
;
A
#
# COMPACT_ATOMS: atom_id res chain seq x y z
N MET A 1 17.81 -5.03 -3.49
CA MET A 1 16.50 -4.34 -3.51
C MET A 1 15.44 -5.41 -3.54
N GLU A 2 14.82 -5.69 -2.40
CA GLU A 2 13.68 -6.62 -2.32
C GLU A 2 12.42 -5.87 -2.72
N ILE A 3 11.68 -6.38 -3.71
CA ILE A 3 10.38 -5.85 -4.13
C ILE A 3 9.36 -6.92 -3.81
N GLN A 4 8.39 -6.59 -2.97
CA GLN A 4 7.21 -7.45 -2.80
C GLN A 4 6.04 -6.87 -3.57
N SER A 5 5.30 -7.75 -4.23
CA SER A 5 4.23 -7.36 -5.12
C SER A 5 2.99 -8.21 -4.88
N ARG A 6 1.81 -7.61 -5.01
CA ARG A 6 0.54 -8.34 -5.03
C ARG A 6 -0.41 -7.71 -6.06
N CYS A 7 -1.10 -8.55 -6.83
CA CYS A 7 -2.14 -8.10 -7.74
C CYS A 7 -3.50 -8.17 -7.04
N PHE A 8 -4.23 -7.07 -7.11
CA PHE A 8 -5.58 -6.93 -6.58
C PHE A 8 -6.57 -6.87 -7.74
N PRO A 9 -7.66 -7.65 -7.72
CA PRO A 9 -8.66 -7.69 -8.79
C PRO A 9 -9.62 -6.49 -8.71
N TYR A 10 -9.08 -5.29 -8.53
CA TYR A 10 -9.84 -4.05 -8.36
C TYR A 10 -9.17 -2.91 -9.11
N ASP A 11 -9.99 -1.94 -9.52
CA ASP A 11 -9.53 -0.71 -10.15
C ASP A 11 -8.61 0.09 -9.24
N LYS A 12 -7.69 0.84 -9.87
CA LYS A 12 -6.68 1.64 -9.16
C LYS A 12 -7.29 2.59 -8.15
N SER A 13 -8.45 3.17 -8.46
CA SER A 13 -9.18 4.08 -7.59
C SER A 13 -9.67 3.40 -6.31
N ILE A 14 -10.10 2.14 -6.38
CA ILE A 14 -10.49 1.36 -5.20
C ILE A 14 -9.26 1.05 -4.35
N VAL A 15 -8.20 0.56 -5.01
CA VAL A 15 -6.97 0.16 -4.31
C VAL A 15 -6.27 1.35 -3.67
N ILE A 16 -6.22 2.51 -4.31
CA ILE A 16 -5.57 3.71 -3.74
C ILE A 16 -6.34 4.26 -2.54
N ASN A 17 -7.67 4.25 -2.58
CA ASN A 17 -8.49 4.70 -1.45
C ASN A 17 -8.31 3.77 -0.25
N ALA A 18 -8.40 2.46 -0.48
CA ALA A 18 -8.15 1.47 0.56
C ALA A 18 -6.69 1.51 1.06
N LEU A 19 -5.73 1.90 0.22
CA LEU A 19 -4.36 2.09 0.64
C LEU A 19 -4.23 3.27 1.62
N TYR A 20 -4.89 4.41 1.39
CA TYR A 20 -4.87 5.50 2.36
C TYR A 20 -5.44 5.07 3.73
N ASP A 21 -6.58 4.38 3.74
CA ASP A 21 -7.17 3.82 4.96
C ASP A 21 -6.24 2.82 5.66
N THR A 22 -5.52 2.02 4.86
CA THR A 22 -4.53 1.04 5.36
C THR A 22 -3.34 1.74 6.03
N LEU A 23 -2.82 2.80 5.41
CA LEU A 23 -1.70 3.57 5.97
C LEU A 23 -2.09 4.20 7.31
N GLU A 24 -3.31 4.77 7.39
CA GLU A 24 -3.85 5.30 8.64
C GLU A 24 -4.00 4.21 9.71
N ALA A 25 -4.57 3.05 9.36
CA ALA A 25 -4.76 1.93 10.28
C ALA A 25 -3.43 1.37 10.82
N LEU A 26 -2.37 1.40 10.01
CA LEU A 26 -1.02 0.96 10.40
C LEU A 26 -0.21 2.04 11.11
N GLY A 27 -0.72 3.28 11.21
CA GLY A 27 0.01 4.41 11.78
C GLY A 27 1.23 4.82 10.94
N LEU A 28 1.21 4.56 9.64
CA LEU A 28 2.25 4.99 8.70
C LEU A 28 1.98 6.43 8.26
N HIS A 29 3.04 7.24 8.25
CA HIS A 29 2.97 8.62 7.82
C HIS A 29 3.14 8.72 6.30
N LEU A 30 2.26 9.45 5.62
CA LEU A 30 2.40 9.74 4.20
C LEU A 30 3.34 10.92 3.99
N ASP A 31 4.55 10.64 3.52
CA ASP A 31 5.55 11.67 3.23
C ASP A 31 5.25 12.38 1.91
N SER A 32 4.87 11.63 0.87
CA SER A 32 4.51 12.20 -0.43
C SER A 32 3.68 11.26 -1.29
N SER A 33 2.91 11.82 -2.22
CA SER A 33 2.14 11.07 -3.21
C SER A 33 2.34 11.66 -4.61
N ASN A 34 2.53 10.80 -5.61
CA ASN A 34 2.52 11.14 -7.02
C ASN A 34 1.38 10.36 -7.70
N SER A 35 0.22 10.99 -7.82
CA SER A 35 -0.99 10.39 -8.38
C SER A 35 -0.83 10.01 -9.86
N ILE A 36 -0.09 10.81 -10.64
CA ILE A 36 0.20 10.55 -12.06
C ILE A 36 0.95 9.24 -12.22
N ARG A 37 1.98 9.01 -11.38
CA ARG A 37 2.79 7.77 -11.39
C ARG A 37 2.20 6.67 -10.51
N GLY A 38 1.10 6.94 -9.79
CA GLY A 38 0.54 6.04 -8.79
C GLY A 38 1.52 5.63 -7.71
N THR A 39 2.42 6.52 -7.28
CA THR A 39 3.45 6.19 -6.29
C THR A 39 3.22 6.95 -5.00
N LEU A 40 3.36 6.29 -3.86
CA LEU A 40 3.33 6.88 -2.53
C LEU A 40 4.67 6.61 -1.84
N VAL A 41 5.14 7.55 -1.03
CA VAL A 41 6.28 7.35 -0.13
C VAL A 41 5.75 7.55 1.29
N VAL A 42 5.99 6.56 2.13
CA VAL A 42 5.52 6.52 3.52
C VAL A 42 6.67 6.21 4.45
N SER A 43 6.55 6.62 5.70
CA SER A 43 7.50 6.35 6.77
C SER A 43 6.76 5.82 8.00
N ASP A 44 7.46 5.07 8.85
CA ASP A 44 6.91 4.71 10.15
C ASP A 44 6.94 5.91 11.11
N ALA A 45 6.23 5.81 12.24
CA ALA A 45 6.14 6.91 13.21
C ALA A 45 7.51 7.39 13.73
N GLN A 46 8.51 6.50 13.81
CA GLN A 46 9.87 6.84 14.23
C GLN A 46 10.75 7.33 13.07
N HIS A 47 10.20 7.40 11.84
CA HIS A 47 10.89 7.78 10.61
C HIS A 47 12.21 7.01 10.39
N THR A 48 12.22 5.73 10.80
CA THR A 48 13.40 4.86 10.76
C THR A 48 13.68 4.32 9.35
N GLY A 49 12.73 4.46 8.44
CA GLY A 49 12.91 4.13 7.03
C GLY A 49 11.80 4.69 6.15
N LYS A 50 12.06 4.72 4.83
CA LYS A 50 11.08 5.10 3.82
C LYS A 50 10.67 3.90 2.98
N ILE A 51 9.37 3.79 2.76
CA ILE A 51 8.74 2.75 1.97
C ILE A 51 8.08 3.43 0.78
N ARG A 52 8.47 3.04 -0.42
CA ARG A 52 7.83 3.47 -1.67
C ARG A 52 6.83 2.41 -2.10
N ILE A 53 5.58 2.81 -2.31
CA ILE A 53 4.50 1.96 -2.78
C ILE A 53 4.11 2.42 -4.18
N ALA A 54 4.19 1.55 -5.18
CA ALA A 54 3.78 1.85 -6.54
C ALA A 54 2.52 1.06 -6.92
N LEU A 55 1.53 1.76 -7.46
CA LEU A 55 0.28 1.22 -7.98
C LEU A 55 0.31 1.29 -9.50
N ASN A 56 0.41 0.12 -10.10
CA ASN A 56 0.50 -0.08 -11.55
C ASN A 56 -0.78 -0.74 -12.04
N ASN A 57 -1.38 -0.21 -13.11
CA ASN A 57 -2.47 -0.90 -13.78
C ASN A 57 -1.91 -2.10 -14.53
N GLU A 58 -2.49 -3.28 -14.33
CA GLU A 58 -2.14 -4.44 -15.13
C GLU A 58 -2.91 -4.41 -16.46
N GLY A 59 -2.48 -3.53 -17.37
CA GLY A 59 -3.15 -3.32 -18.64
C GLY A 59 -4.60 -2.84 -18.49
N ASN A 60 -5.51 -3.37 -19.31
CA ASN A 60 -6.94 -3.01 -19.34
C ASN A 60 -7.81 -4.00 -18.56
N THR A 61 -7.25 -4.73 -17.60
CA THR A 61 -7.89 -5.89 -16.97
C THR A 61 -8.73 -5.55 -15.72
N GLY A 62 -8.81 -4.27 -15.34
CA GLY A 62 -9.42 -3.84 -14.07
C GLY A 62 -8.67 -4.36 -12.84
N ARG A 63 -7.39 -4.72 -13.00
CA ARG A 63 -6.52 -5.19 -11.92
C ARG A 63 -5.42 -4.18 -11.64
N THR A 64 -5.10 -4.03 -10.36
CA THR A 64 -4.04 -3.15 -9.89
C THR A 64 -2.95 -3.98 -9.22
N ARG A 65 -1.74 -3.87 -9.74
CA ARG A 65 -0.54 -4.40 -9.10
C ARG A 65 0.00 -3.37 -8.12
N VAL A 66 0.22 -3.80 -6.89
CA VAL A 66 0.85 -2.99 -5.84
C VAL A 66 2.24 -3.55 -5.59
N ASP A 67 3.25 -2.71 -5.79
CA ASP A 67 4.67 -3.00 -5.53
C ASP A 67 5.14 -2.20 -4.32
N VAL A 68 5.62 -2.89 -3.30
CA VAL A 68 6.22 -2.28 -2.10
C VAL A 68 7.74 -2.37 -2.23
N LEU A 69 8.37 -1.23 -2.39
CA LEU A 69 9.80 -1.04 -2.57
C LEU A 69 10.36 -0.31 -1.35
N LEU A 70 11.39 -0.87 -0.74
CA LEU A 70 11.99 -0.28 0.44
C LEU A 70 13.18 0.58 0.02
N GLU A 71 13.18 1.84 0.43
CA GLU A 71 14.37 2.68 0.30
C GLU A 71 15.30 2.35 1.47
N HIS A 72 16.28 1.47 1.23
CA HIS A 72 17.35 1.23 2.19
C HIS A 72 18.08 2.55 2.46
N SER A 73 17.97 3.08 3.66
CA SER A 73 18.99 3.99 4.20
C SER A 73 20.16 3.15 4.70
N ALA A 74 21.39 3.63 4.54
CA ALA A 74 22.60 2.94 5.01
C ALA A 74 22.59 2.64 6.52
N ASP A 75 21.73 3.32 7.27
CA ASP A 75 21.52 3.17 8.72
C ASP A 75 20.27 2.36 9.09
N ALA A 76 19.50 1.86 8.11
CA ALA A 76 18.31 1.05 8.39
C ALA A 76 18.72 -0.38 8.76
N ASP A 77 18.37 -0.78 9.98
CA ASP A 77 18.48 -2.15 10.47
C ASP A 77 17.76 -3.09 9.49
N GLU A 78 18.50 -4.07 8.96
CA GLU A 78 18.06 -5.04 7.93
C GLU A 78 16.79 -5.81 8.36
N GLY A 79 16.48 -5.82 9.67
CA GLY A 79 15.29 -6.44 10.25
C GLY A 79 13.98 -5.66 10.13
N ILE A 80 13.99 -4.33 9.96
CA ILE A 80 12.75 -3.53 9.84
C ILE A 80 12.20 -3.59 8.41
N THR A 81 13.10 -3.69 7.43
CA THR A 81 12.79 -3.60 6.00
C THR A 81 11.97 -4.80 5.50
N GLY A 82 12.26 -6.04 5.92
CA GLY A 82 11.46 -7.21 5.53
C GLY A 82 10.04 -7.27 6.14
N LYS A 83 9.77 -6.53 7.22
CA LYS A 83 8.53 -6.67 8.01
C LYS A 83 7.34 -5.94 7.40
N TRP A 84 7.54 -4.76 6.84
CA TRP A 84 6.42 -3.89 6.46
C TRP A 84 5.75 -4.28 5.15
N SER A 85 6.50 -4.81 4.18
CA SER A 85 5.95 -5.26 2.90
C SER A 85 4.78 -6.25 3.05
N PRO A 86 4.93 -7.39 3.75
CA PRO A 86 3.81 -8.32 3.94
C PRO A 86 2.68 -7.70 4.78
N VAL A 87 3.00 -6.92 5.81
CA VAL A 87 2.00 -6.27 6.68
C VAL A 87 1.12 -5.30 5.90
N ILE A 88 1.71 -4.44 5.07
CA ILE A 88 0.97 -3.48 4.22
C ILE A 88 0.07 -4.23 3.24
N LEU A 89 0.59 -5.27 2.58
CA LEU A 89 -0.18 -6.03 1.59
C LEU A 89 -1.33 -6.82 2.22
N ASP A 90 -1.15 -7.35 3.42
CA ASP A 90 -2.19 -8.09 4.14
C ASP A 90 -3.25 -7.16 4.72
N GLU A 91 -2.86 -6.05 5.34
CA GLU A 91 -3.81 -5.05 5.84
C GLU A 91 -4.58 -4.41 4.69
N LEU A 92 -3.95 -4.15 3.54
CA LEU A 92 -4.64 -3.64 2.35
C LEU A 92 -5.73 -4.61 1.86
N SER A 93 -5.44 -5.91 1.81
CA SER A 93 -6.45 -6.94 1.51
C SER A 93 -7.62 -6.87 2.50
N GLY A 94 -7.32 -6.77 3.79
CA GLY A 94 -8.33 -6.68 4.85
C GLY A 94 -9.18 -5.40 4.74
N THR A 95 -8.55 -4.26 4.45
CA THR A 95 -9.22 -2.97 4.29
C THR A 95 -10.16 -2.97 3.09
N ILE A 96 -9.72 -3.49 1.94
CA ILE A 96 -10.60 -3.63 0.76
C ILE A 96 -11.80 -4.53 1.08
N GLN A 97 -11.57 -5.67 1.72
CA GLN A 97 -12.66 -6.57 2.11
C GLN A 97 -13.66 -5.89 3.06
N ARG A 98 -13.17 -5.11 4.04
CA ARG A 98 -14.01 -4.34 4.97
C ARG A 98 -14.80 -3.25 4.25
N ALA A 99 -14.19 -2.54 3.30
CA ALA A 99 -14.86 -1.50 2.51
C ALA A 99 -16.01 -2.10 1.68
N LEU A 100 -15.75 -3.20 0.97
CA LEU A 100 -16.77 -3.88 0.16
C LEU A 100 -17.95 -4.41 1.00
N GLN A 101 -17.68 -4.88 2.23
CA GLN A 101 -18.74 -5.32 3.15
C GLN A 101 -19.58 -4.16 3.70
N ARG A 102 -19.04 -2.94 3.76
CA ARG A 102 -19.77 -1.73 4.18
C ARG A 102 -20.68 -1.24 3.06
N GLU A 103 -20.19 -1.19 1.84
CA GLU A 103 -20.99 -0.78 0.67
C GLU A 103 -22.20 -1.73 0.43
N GLY A 104 -22.05 -3.02 0.71
CA GLY A 104 -23.17 -3.97 0.64
C GLY A 104 -24.23 -3.81 1.73
N LYS A 105 -23.98 -3.01 2.78
CA LYS A 105 -24.91 -2.80 3.91
C LYS A 105 -25.74 -1.53 3.80
N ASP A 106 -25.35 -0.56 2.96
CA ASP A 106 -26.10 0.69 2.72
C ASP A 106 -27.28 0.54 1.72
N LEU A 107 -27.46 -0.66 1.15
CA LEU A 107 -28.49 -0.98 0.16
C LEU A 107 -29.69 -1.77 0.73
N LYS A 108 -29.91 -1.77 2.05
CA LYS A 108 -30.99 -2.55 2.67
C LYS A 108 -31.95 -1.73 3.53
#